data_AF-A0A377ASZ2-F1
#
_entry.id   AF-A0A377ASZ2-F1
#
_cell.length_a   1.000
_cell.length_b   1.000
_cell.length_c   1.000
_cell.angle_alpha   90.00
_cell.angle_beta   90.00
_cell.angle_gamma   90.00
#
_symmetry.space_group_name_H-M   'P 1'
#
loop_
_entity.id
_entity.type
_entity.pdbx_description
1 polymer ?
#
loop_
_entity_poly.entity_id
_entity_poly.type
_entity_poly.pdbx_seq_one_letter_code
_entity_poly.pdbx_strand_id
1 'polypeptide(L)'
;MNNIARIAGGEDSRSNILSPGAFLEFLVKIFTLGYVDFSKRSNEAGRNMMAHIESSSYIKNNDGSEIMQFVMNNPEGERADSPKVIIEVSLSTITTMGTRQGHTAIIFPQPDGSTNRYEGKSFERKDESSLHLITNKVLACYQREANKNMALLLNNHQLNWKDAIDYNEFIRKAISQYIRKNKERTSAINASCM
;
A
#
# COMPACT_ATOMS: atom_id res chain seq x y z
N MET A 1 6.72 -26.31 -4.81
CA MET A 1 5.34 -25.80 -4.57
C MET A 1 5.44 -24.65 -3.59
N ASN A 2 4.93 -23.48 -3.99
CA ASN A 2 5.20 -22.18 -3.35
C ASN A 2 4.28 -21.99 -2.13
N ASN A 3 4.83 -21.83 -0.92
CA ASN A 3 4.04 -21.63 0.32
C ASN A 3 3.03 -20.47 0.22
N ILE A 4 3.27 -19.54 -0.69
CA ILE A 4 2.46 -18.36 -0.96
C ILE A 4 1.09 -18.71 -1.57
N ALA A 5 1.00 -19.72 -2.44
CA ALA A 5 -0.29 -20.15 -3.00
C ALA A 5 -1.22 -20.77 -1.95
N ARG A 6 -0.62 -21.38 -0.90
CA ARG A 6 -1.33 -21.94 0.25
C ARG A 6 -1.86 -20.85 1.19
N ILE A 7 -1.09 -19.77 1.37
CA ILE A 7 -1.45 -18.60 2.20
C ILE A 7 -2.51 -17.72 1.51
N ALA A 8 -2.43 -17.55 0.19
CA ALA A 8 -3.47 -16.88 -0.60
C ALA A 8 -4.79 -17.67 -0.64
N GLY A 9 -4.73 -19.00 -0.46
CA GLY A 9 -5.86 -19.91 -0.43
C GLY A 9 -6.63 -20.00 0.89
N GLY A 10 -6.30 -19.18 1.90
CA GLY A 10 -7.11 -19.06 3.12
C GLY A 10 -6.76 -20.03 4.26
N GLU A 11 -5.56 -20.60 4.31
CA GLU A 11 -5.06 -21.25 5.53
C GLU A 11 -4.48 -20.22 6.51
N ASP A 12 -5.30 -19.87 7.51
CA ASP A 12 -5.01 -19.28 8.82
C ASP A 12 -3.65 -18.55 8.99
N SER A 13 -3.50 -17.41 8.29
CA SER A 13 -2.34 -16.52 8.38
C SER A 13 -2.39 -15.59 9.59
N ARG A 14 -2.68 -16.14 10.77
CA ARG A 14 -2.52 -15.42 12.05
C ARG A 14 -1.05 -15.22 12.46
N SER A 15 -0.10 -15.86 11.76
CA SER A 15 1.28 -16.03 12.23
C SER A 15 2.37 -15.32 11.41
N ASN A 16 2.06 -14.63 10.31
CA ASN A 16 3.06 -13.78 9.64
C ASN A 16 2.56 -12.35 9.44
N ILE A 17 3.03 -11.47 10.32
CA ILE A 17 2.78 -10.02 10.33
C ILE A 17 3.24 -9.37 9.00
N LEU A 18 4.09 -10.07 8.24
CA LEU A 18 4.61 -9.65 6.95
C LEU A 18 3.96 -10.39 5.75
N SER A 19 2.89 -11.17 5.96
CA SER A 19 2.25 -11.85 4.83
C SER A 19 1.50 -10.90 3.91
N PRO A 20 1.58 -11.08 2.57
CA PRO A 20 0.76 -10.34 1.62
C PRO A 20 -0.75 -10.45 1.89
N GLY A 21 -1.22 -11.60 2.40
CA GLY A 21 -2.62 -11.81 2.77
C GLY A 21 -3.08 -10.90 3.92
N ALA A 22 -2.30 -10.79 5.00
CA ALA A 22 -2.61 -9.89 6.11
C ALA A 22 -2.62 -8.41 5.67
N PHE A 23 -1.77 -8.06 4.70
CA PHE A 23 -1.78 -6.71 4.12
C PHE A 23 -3.03 -6.43 3.29
N LEU A 24 -3.54 -7.40 2.52
CA LEU A 24 -4.80 -7.25 1.81
C LEU A 24 -5.97 -6.98 2.75
N GLU A 25 -6.10 -7.75 3.83
CA GLU A 25 -7.18 -7.54 4.81
C GLU A 25 -7.10 -6.16 5.47
N PHE A 26 -5.87 -5.70 5.73
CA PHE A 26 -5.61 -4.35 6.22
C PHE A 26 -6.02 -3.27 5.22
N LEU A 27 -5.68 -3.41 3.93
CA LEU A 27 -6.08 -2.47 2.89
C LEU A 27 -7.59 -2.45 2.68
N VAL A 28 -8.24 -3.61 2.64
CA VAL A 28 -9.71 -3.69 2.57
C VAL A 28 -10.34 -2.87 3.69
N LYS A 29 -9.90 -3.06 4.94
CA LYS A 29 -10.39 -2.30 6.09
C LYS A 29 -10.19 -0.78 5.91
N ILE A 30 -9.02 -0.35 5.44
CA ILE A 30 -8.72 1.06 5.16
C ILE A 30 -9.67 1.62 4.11
N PHE A 31 -9.81 0.95 2.97
CA PHE A 31 -10.54 1.50 1.84
C PHE A 31 -12.05 1.40 2.04
N THR A 32 -12.54 0.48 2.86
CA THR A 32 -13.93 0.48 3.34
C THR A 32 -14.21 1.64 4.28
N LEU A 33 -13.32 1.91 5.25
CA LEU A 33 -13.56 2.88 6.33
C LEU A 33 -13.09 4.30 6.01
N GLY A 34 -12.18 4.47 5.04
CA GLY A 34 -11.53 5.75 4.72
C GLY A 34 -10.54 6.25 5.79
N TYR A 35 -10.28 5.46 6.84
CA TYR A 35 -9.40 5.80 7.97
C TYR A 35 -8.77 4.55 8.60
N VAL A 36 -7.59 4.74 9.22
CA VAL A 36 -6.91 3.73 10.01
C VAL A 36 -6.18 4.32 11.21
N ASP A 37 -6.25 3.60 12.33
CA ASP A 37 -5.49 3.91 13.54
C ASP A 37 -4.28 2.98 13.63
N PHE A 38 -3.11 3.47 13.21
CA PHE A 38 -1.87 2.69 13.23
C PHE A 38 -1.33 2.39 14.64
N SER A 39 -1.88 2.98 15.71
CA SER A 39 -1.48 2.65 17.08
C SER A 39 -2.02 1.30 17.55
N LYS A 40 -3.12 0.82 16.96
CA LYS A 40 -3.76 -0.43 17.36
C LYS A 40 -2.93 -1.64 16.93
N ARG A 41 -2.74 -2.60 17.86
CA ARG A 41 -2.08 -3.88 17.59
C ARG A 41 -2.74 -4.67 16.45
N SER A 42 -4.06 -4.55 16.28
CA SER A 42 -4.79 -5.18 15.17
C SER A 42 -4.33 -4.72 13.78
N ASN A 43 -3.59 -3.62 13.69
CA ASN A 43 -3.11 -3.03 12.45
C ASN A 43 -1.57 -3.16 12.31
N GLU A 44 -0.94 -3.98 13.16
CA GLU A 44 0.51 -4.18 13.18
C GLU A 44 1.05 -4.75 11.86
N ALA A 45 0.37 -5.75 11.28
CA ALA A 45 0.74 -6.31 9.99
C ALA A 45 0.71 -5.25 8.88
N GLY A 46 -0.38 -4.50 8.80
CA GLY A 46 -0.50 -3.36 7.90
C GLY A 46 0.60 -2.33 8.07
N ARG A 47 0.86 -1.93 9.32
CA ARG A 47 1.93 -0.96 9.65
C ARG A 47 3.30 -1.45 9.21
N ASN A 48 3.64 -2.69 9.49
CA ASN A 48 4.96 -3.23 9.16
C ASN A 48 5.12 -3.37 7.64
N MET A 49 4.07 -3.79 6.94
CA MET A 49 4.05 -3.89 5.47
C MET A 49 4.18 -2.54 4.77
N MET A 50 3.62 -1.47 5.34
CA MET A 50 3.78 -0.11 4.80
C MET A 50 5.25 0.33 4.73
N ALA A 51 6.12 -0.18 5.62
CA ALA A 51 7.56 0.11 5.60
C ALA A 51 8.28 -0.50 4.39
N HIS A 52 7.69 -1.51 3.74
CA HIS A 52 8.28 -2.22 2.60
C HIS A 52 7.80 -1.68 1.24
N ILE A 53 6.95 -0.64 1.23
CA ILE A 53 6.52 0.02 0.00
C ILE A 53 7.69 0.82 -0.59
N GLU A 54 8.12 0.46 -1.79
CA GLU A 54 9.16 1.18 -2.52
C GLU A 54 8.58 2.31 -3.37
N SER A 55 7.43 2.04 -3.99
CA SER A 55 6.75 3.01 -4.82
C SER A 55 5.26 2.71 -4.89
N SER A 56 4.50 3.72 -5.31
CA SER A 56 3.09 3.53 -5.59
C SER A 56 2.67 4.33 -6.81
N SER A 57 1.59 3.89 -7.44
CA SER A 57 1.03 4.50 -8.63
C SER A 57 -0.48 4.61 -8.51
N TYR A 58 -1.04 5.63 -9.15
CA TYR A 58 -2.47 5.89 -9.18
C TYR A 58 -2.90 6.18 -10.60
N ILE A 59 -4.03 5.61 -11.01
CA ILE A 59 -4.67 5.82 -12.30
C ILE A 59 -6.17 6.04 -12.05
N LYS A 60 -6.73 7.06 -12.69
CA LYS A 60 -8.18 7.23 -12.82
C LYS A 60 -8.53 7.15 -14.29
N ASN A 61 -9.43 6.24 -14.63
CA ASN A 61 -9.90 6.03 -15.99
C ASN A 61 -11.03 7.01 -16.32
N ASN A 62 -11.29 7.19 -17.62
CA ASN A 62 -12.32 8.11 -18.13
C ASN A 62 -13.74 7.72 -17.68
N ASP A 63 -13.98 6.42 -17.45
CA ASP A 63 -15.24 5.90 -16.92
C ASP A 63 -15.44 6.18 -15.42
N GLY A 64 -14.42 6.75 -14.75
CA GLY A 64 -14.42 7.04 -13.32
C GLY A 64 -13.94 5.89 -12.44
N SER A 65 -13.55 4.74 -13.01
CA SER A 65 -12.86 3.69 -12.27
C SER A 65 -11.45 4.13 -11.86
N GLU A 66 -10.95 3.60 -10.75
CA GLU A 66 -9.66 3.98 -10.18
C GLU A 66 -8.83 2.74 -9.87
N ILE A 67 -7.52 2.85 -10.04
CA ILE A 67 -6.55 1.81 -9.69
C ILE A 67 -5.42 2.47 -8.91
N MET A 68 -5.09 1.88 -7.77
CA MET A 68 -3.93 2.20 -6.96
C MET A 68 -3.04 0.96 -6.89
N GLN A 69 -1.75 1.09 -7.18
CA GLN A 69 -0.79 0.00 -7.04
C GLN A 69 0.32 0.39 -6.07
N PHE A 70 0.75 -0.55 -5.25
CA PHE A 70 1.90 -0.44 -4.35
C PHE A 70 2.92 -1.50 -4.73
N VAL A 71 4.12 -1.07 -5.14
CA VAL A 71 5.26 -1.95 -5.38
C VAL A 71 6.03 -2.07 -4.08
N MET A 72 6.26 -3.29 -3.64
CA MET A 72 6.95 -3.57 -2.39
C MET A 72 7.93 -4.72 -2.52
N ASN A 73 8.96 -4.70 -1.67
CA ASN A 73 9.82 -5.86 -1.49
C ASN A 73 9.02 -6.97 -0.80
N ASN A 74 9.12 -8.21 -1.30
CA ASN A 74 8.45 -9.35 -0.67
C ASN A 74 9.15 -9.69 0.65
N PRO A 75 8.53 -9.41 1.80
CA PRO A 75 9.19 -9.61 3.09
C PRO A 75 9.20 -11.07 3.54
N GLU A 76 8.49 -11.98 2.85
CA GLU A 76 8.54 -13.43 3.11
C GLU A 76 9.73 -14.13 2.43
N GLY A 77 10.56 -13.40 1.67
CA GLY A 77 11.80 -13.90 1.09
C GLY A 77 13.01 -13.22 1.72
N GLU A 78 13.78 -13.93 2.55
CA GLU A 78 15.04 -13.47 3.15
C GLU A 78 16.21 -13.31 2.13
N ARG A 79 15.93 -12.93 0.88
CA ARG A 79 16.97 -12.66 -0.12
C ARG A 79 16.76 -11.28 -0.73
N ALA A 80 17.83 -10.52 -0.92
CA ALA A 80 17.84 -9.21 -1.58
C ALA A 80 17.27 -9.26 -3.01
N ASP A 81 17.24 -10.47 -3.58
CA ASP A 81 16.78 -10.87 -4.91
C ASP A 81 15.36 -11.48 -4.88
N SER A 82 14.63 -11.37 -3.76
CA SER A 82 13.23 -11.78 -3.68
C SER A 82 12.38 -10.95 -4.64
N PRO A 83 11.50 -11.57 -5.43
CA PRO A 83 10.72 -10.85 -6.44
C PRO A 83 9.82 -9.82 -5.77
N LYS A 84 9.82 -8.60 -6.32
CA LYS A 84 8.92 -7.54 -5.88
C LYS A 84 7.48 -8.00 -6.02
N VAL A 85 6.62 -7.54 -5.14
CA VAL A 85 5.19 -7.80 -5.16
C VAL A 85 4.47 -6.51 -5.47
N ILE A 86 3.42 -6.60 -6.28
CA ILE A 86 2.52 -5.48 -6.56
C ILE A 86 1.20 -5.76 -5.85
N ILE A 87 0.80 -4.84 -5.00
CA ILE A 87 -0.51 -4.86 -4.37
C ILE A 87 -1.38 -3.87 -5.11
N GLU A 88 -2.47 -4.35 -5.67
CA GLU A 88 -3.42 -3.54 -6.42
C GLU A 88 -4.69 -3.36 -5.62
N VAL A 89 -5.22 -2.15 -5.62
CA VAL A 89 -6.56 -1.81 -5.14
C VAL A 89 -7.27 -1.10 -6.28
N SER A 90 -8.43 -1.58 -6.67
CA SER A 90 -9.27 -0.95 -7.69
C SER A 90 -10.62 -0.55 -7.11
N LEU A 91 -11.20 0.52 -7.66
CA LEU A 91 -12.60 0.89 -7.44
C LEU A 91 -13.30 0.96 -8.79
N SER A 92 -14.49 0.35 -8.87
CA SER A 92 -15.38 0.47 -10.02
C SER A 92 -15.84 1.91 -10.23
N THR A 93 -16.52 2.12 -11.36
CA THR A 93 -17.29 3.33 -11.62
C THR A 93 -18.38 3.50 -10.54
N ILE A 94 -18.84 4.73 -10.34
CA ILE A 94 -19.92 5.04 -9.41
C ILE A 94 -21.21 4.45 -9.96
N THR A 95 -21.85 3.59 -9.18
CA THR A 95 -23.19 3.10 -9.52
C THR A 95 -24.23 4.19 -9.26
N THR A 96 -25.40 4.09 -9.89
CA THR A 96 -26.55 4.98 -9.66
C THR A 96 -27.00 5.04 -8.20
N MET A 97 -26.62 4.07 -7.37
CA MET A 97 -26.90 4.05 -5.93
C MET A 97 -25.80 4.72 -5.07
N GLY A 98 -24.79 5.34 -5.69
CA GLY A 98 -23.72 6.06 -4.99
C GLY A 98 -22.65 5.18 -4.35
N THR A 99 -22.75 3.85 -4.48
CA THR A 99 -21.76 2.91 -3.96
C THR A 99 -20.77 2.52 -5.05
N ARG A 100 -19.48 2.40 -4.67
CA ARG A 100 -18.41 1.87 -5.55
C ARG A 100 -17.95 0.53 -5.00
N GLN A 101 -17.80 -0.45 -5.88
CA GLN A 101 -17.25 -1.75 -5.53
C GLN A 101 -15.74 -1.71 -5.68
N GLY A 102 -15.04 -2.11 -4.62
CA GLY A 102 -13.60 -2.19 -4.58
C GLY A 102 -13.11 -3.62 -4.63
N HIS A 103 -11.95 -3.81 -5.26
CA HIS A 103 -11.26 -5.10 -5.33
C HIS A 103 -9.80 -4.91 -4.95
N THR A 104 -9.20 -5.95 -4.41
CA THR A 104 -7.78 -5.96 -4.09
C THR A 104 -7.13 -7.18 -4.68
N ALA A 105 -5.88 -7.10 -5.13
CA ALA A 105 -5.15 -8.24 -5.63
C ALA A 105 -3.67 -8.18 -5.27
N ILE A 106 -3.03 -9.35 -5.16
CA ILE A 106 -1.58 -9.48 -5.09
C ILE A 106 -1.09 -9.99 -6.45
N ILE A 107 -0.13 -9.30 -7.04
CA ILE A 107 0.45 -9.65 -8.32
C ILE A 107 1.95 -9.92 -8.10
N PHE A 108 2.38 -11.12 -8.49
CA PHE A 108 3.76 -11.56 -8.48
C PHE A 108 4.30 -11.53 -9.92
N PRO A 109 5.11 -10.52 -10.30
CA PRO A 109 5.85 -10.54 -11.54
C PRO A 109 6.85 -11.70 -11.55
N GLN A 110 6.91 -12.42 -12.66
CA GLN A 110 7.85 -13.49 -12.92
C GLN A 110 9.01 -12.99 -13.82
N PRO A 111 10.20 -13.61 -13.75
CA PRO A 111 11.34 -13.23 -14.58
C PRO A 111 11.09 -13.33 -16.09
N ASP A 112 10.16 -14.19 -16.51
CA ASP A 112 9.77 -14.38 -17.91
C ASP A 112 8.79 -13.31 -18.43
N GLY A 113 8.44 -12.33 -17.59
CA GLY A 113 7.46 -11.27 -17.90
C GLY A 113 6.00 -11.67 -17.64
N SER A 114 5.72 -12.91 -17.27
CA SER A 114 4.40 -13.33 -16.82
C SER A 114 4.08 -12.83 -15.41
N THR A 115 2.83 -12.96 -14.97
CA THR A 115 2.44 -12.60 -13.61
C THR A 115 1.53 -13.67 -13.01
N ASN A 116 1.73 -13.98 -11.72
CA ASN A 116 0.71 -14.70 -10.95
C ASN A 116 -0.13 -13.69 -10.19
N ARG A 117 -1.45 -13.76 -10.37
CA ARG A 117 -2.41 -12.86 -9.73
C ARG A 117 -3.27 -13.63 -8.74
N TYR A 118 -3.37 -13.11 -7.53
CA TYR A 118 -4.21 -13.65 -6.46
C TYR A 118 -5.23 -12.59 -6.07
N GLU A 119 -6.50 -12.87 -6.29
CA GLU A 119 -7.60 -11.97 -5.92
C GLU A 119 -7.83 -12.01 -4.41
N GLY A 120 -7.97 -10.83 -3.83
CA GLY A 120 -8.41 -10.63 -2.45
C GLY A 120 -9.92 -10.45 -2.36
N LYS A 121 -10.39 -10.06 -1.17
CA LYS A 121 -11.82 -9.83 -0.91
C LYS A 121 -12.27 -8.51 -1.55
N SER A 122 -13.42 -8.54 -2.23
CA SER A 122 -14.12 -7.32 -2.65
C SER A 122 -14.65 -6.56 -1.44
N PHE A 123 -14.84 -5.25 -1.58
CA PHE A 123 -15.33 -4.39 -0.53
C PHE A 123 -16.18 -3.26 -1.07
N GLU A 124 -17.06 -2.71 -0.25
CA GLU A 124 -17.87 -1.56 -0.62
C GLU A 124 -17.28 -0.27 -0.11
N ARG A 125 -17.23 0.74 -0.98
CA ARG A 125 -16.90 2.10 -0.59
C ARG A 125 -18.18 2.87 -0.27
N LYS A 126 -18.23 3.37 0.96
CA LYS A 126 -19.39 4.09 1.53
C LYS A 126 -19.47 5.59 1.20
N ASP A 127 -18.46 6.17 0.56
CA ASP A 127 -18.48 7.58 0.13
C ASP A 127 -17.73 7.76 -1.20
N GLU A 128 -17.74 8.98 -1.75
CA GLU A 128 -17.18 9.28 -3.07
C GLU A 128 -15.65 9.56 -3.07
N SER A 129 -14.96 9.36 -1.95
CA SER A 129 -13.51 9.59 -1.86
C SER A 129 -12.76 8.69 -2.83
N SER A 130 -11.84 9.28 -3.58
CA SER A 130 -10.95 8.55 -4.48
C SER A 130 -9.94 7.68 -3.73
N LEU A 131 -9.44 6.64 -4.40
CA LEU A 131 -8.31 5.85 -3.89
C LEU A 131 -7.10 6.74 -3.58
N HIS A 132 -6.86 7.77 -4.38
CA HIS A 132 -5.76 8.71 -4.16
C HIS A 132 -5.91 9.46 -2.84
N LEU A 133 -7.10 10.01 -2.56
CA LEU A 133 -7.36 10.74 -1.32
C LEU A 133 -7.19 9.85 -0.09
N ILE A 134 -7.75 8.64 -0.13
CA ILE A 134 -7.67 7.68 0.98
C ILE A 134 -6.21 7.28 1.21
N THR A 135 -5.48 6.97 0.14
CA THR A 135 -4.06 6.60 0.22
C THR A 135 -3.22 7.72 0.85
N ASN A 136 -3.45 8.98 0.45
CA ASN A 136 -2.73 10.11 1.03
C ASN A 136 -3.01 10.28 2.53
N LYS A 137 -4.27 10.12 2.96
CA LYS A 137 -4.63 10.16 4.39
C LYS A 137 -3.93 9.05 5.17
N VAL A 138 -3.92 7.83 4.64
CA VAL A 138 -3.28 6.66 5.27
C VAL A 138 -1.78 6.87 5.38
N LEU A 139 -1.11 7.32 4.33
CA LEU A 139 0.33 7.61 4.34
C LEU A 139 0.69 8.68 5.38
N ALA A 140 -0.12 9.74 5.48
CA ALA A 140 0.08 10.78 6.50
C ALA A 140 -0.08 10.22 7.92
N CYS A 141 -1.09 9.37 8.17
CA CYS A 141 -1.29 8.70 9.45
C CYS A 141 -0.12 7.76 9.78
N TYR A 142 0.34 6.97 8.81
CA TYR A 142 1.49 6.09 8.96
C TYR A 142 2.75 6.87 9.33
N GLN A 143 3.06 7.94 8.59
CA GLN A 143 4.23 8.78 8.84
C GLN A 143 4.18 9.40 10.25
N ARG A 144 3.00 9.86 10.69
CA ARG A 144 2.83 10.40 12.05
C ARG A 144 3.17 9.37 13.13
N GLU A 145 2.67 8.14 13.01
CA GLU A 145 2.96 7.09 13.98
C GLU A 145 4.43 6.61 13.91
N ALA A 146 5.01 6.50 12.71
CA ALA A 146 6.43 6.21 12.55
C ALA A 146 7.31 7.25 13.25
N ASN A 147 6.97 8.54 13.11
CA ASN A 147 7.68 9.63 13.78
C ASN A 147 7.57 9.57 15.32
N LYS A 148 6.41 9.21 15.86
CA LYS A 148 6.25 9.00 17.31
C LYS A 148 7.12 7.86 17.82
N ASN A 149 7.16 6.74 17.09
CA ASN A 149 7.97 5.58 17.46
C ASN A 149 9.47 5.93 17.44
N MET A 150 9.93 6.64 16.40
CA MET A 150 11.31 7.12 16.36
C MET A 150 11.66 8.03 17.53
N ALA A 151 10.78 8.98 17.87
CA ALA A 151 10.99 9.88 19.01
C ALA A 151 11.11 9.11 20.34
N LEU A 152 10.29 8.07 20.53
CA LEU A 152 10.36 7.22 21.72
C LEU A 152 11.67 6.43 21.79
N LEU A 153 12.13 5.86 20.67
CA LEU A 153 13.40 5.13 20.62
C LEU A 153 14.60 6.05 20.86
N LEU A 154 14.59 7.26 20.31
CA LEU A 154 15.61 8.28 20.54
C LEU A 154 15.67 8.71 22.02
N ASN A 155 14.51 8.95 22.64
CA ASN A 155 14.43 9.32 24.06
C ASN A 155 14.92 8.21 24.99
N ASN A 156 14.74 6.95 24.59
CA ASN A 156 15.23 5.79 25.34
C ASN A 156 16.67 5.38 24.97
N HIS A 157 17.38 6.16 24.14
CA HIS A 157 18.72 5.85 23.62
C HIS A 157 18.84 4.50 22.89
N GLN A 158 17.72 3.97 22.38
CA GLN A 158 17.64 2.70 21.66
C GLN A 158 17.86 2.87 20.15
N LEU A 159 17.88 4.11 19.66
CA LEU A 159 18.20 4.48 18.28
C LEU A 159 19.20 5.64 18.31
N ASN A 160 20.19 5.64 17.41
CA ASN A 160 21.09 6.78 17.31
C ASN A 160 20.48 7.87 16.41
N TRP A 161 20.89 9.13 16.59
CA TRP A 161 20.37 10.26 15.82
C TRP A 161 20.68 10.19 14.32
N LYS A 162 21.77 9.53 13.93
CA LYS A 162 22.18 9.37 12.52
C LYS A 162 21.23 8.42 11.78
N ASP A 163 20.91 7.27 12.37
CA ASP A 163 19.97 6.29 11.83
C ASP A 163 18.55 6.87 11.75
N ALA A 164 18.17 7.71 12.72
CA ALA A 164 16.89 8.42 12.70
C ALA A 164 16.78 9.47 11.57
N ILE A 165 17.89 10.16 11.26
CA ILE A 165 17.96 11.11 10.14
C ILE A 165 17.90 10.36 8.81
N ASP A 166 18.65 9.27 8.65
CA ASP A 166 18.68 8.47 7.43
C ASP A 166 17.31 7.85 7.12
N TYR A 167 16.58 7.36 8.12
CA TYR A 167 15.20 6.86 7.95
C TYR A 167 14.21 7.98 7.59
N ASN A 168 14.27 9.14 8.27
CA ASN A 168 13.41 10.28 7.94
C ASN A 168 13.69 10.81 6.53
N GLU A 169 14.95 10.84 6.10
CA GLU A 169 15.34 11.24 4.76
C GLU A 169 14.85 10.23 3.72
N PHE A 170 14.92 8.93 4.01
CA PHE A 170 14.35 7.87 3.16
C PHE A 170 12.84 8.05 2.98
N ILE A 171 12.08 8.22 4.07
CA ILE A 171 10.62 8.44 4.00
C ILE A 171 10.28 9.75 3.29
N ARG A 172 11.01 10.84 3.55
CA ARG A 172 10.83 12.11 2.84
C ARG A 172 11.13 11.98 1.35
N LYS A 173 12.17 11.25 0.96
CA LYS A 173 12.51 10.98 -0.45
C LYS A 173 11.42 10.15 -1.10
N ALA A 174 10.94 9.09 -0.47
CA ALA A 174 9.86 8.25 -1.00
C ALA A 174 8.57 9.06 -1.22
N ILE A 175 8.16 9.87 -0.23
CA ILE A 175 6.99 10.76 -0.34
C ILE A 175 7.21 11.84 -1.40
N SER A 176 8.38 12.47 -1.45
CA SER A 176 8.68 13.53 -2.43
C SER A 176 8.75 12.98 -3.86
N GLN A 177 9.29 11.79 -4.07
CA GLN A 177 9.29 11.11 -5.36
C GLN A 177 7.87 10.76 -5.79
N TYR A 178 7.03 10.26 -4.87
CA TYR A 178 5.62 10.01 -5.13
C TYR A 178 4.89 11.30 -5.54
N ILE A 179 5.02 12.38 -4.77
CA ILE A 179 4.40 13.67 -5.08
C ILE A 179 4.89 14.23 -6.42
N ARG A 180 6.21 14.20 -6.69
CA ARG A 180 6.81 14.72 -7.93
C ARG A 180 6.34 13.96 -9.16
N LYS A 181 6.38 12.63 -9.11
CA LYS A 181 5.96 11.75 -10.22
C LYS A 181 4.46 11.92 -10.53
N ASN A 182 3.64 12.19 -9.51
CA ASN A 182 2.23 12.50 -9.70
C ASN A 182 2.04 13.91 -10.33
N LYS A 183 2.81 14.92 -9.91
CA LYS A 183 2.74 16.28 -10.49
C LYS A 183 3.18 16.31 -11.97
N GLU A 184 4.25 15.58 -12.32
CA GLU A 184 4.76 15.44 -13.69
C GLU A 184 3.78 14.67 -14.59
N ARG A 185 3.06 13.68 -14.05
CA ARG A 185 2.02 12.96 -14.81
C ARG A 185 0.77 13.79 -15.07
N THR A 186 0.31 14.61 -14.12
CA THR A 186 -0.83 15.52 -14.35
C THR A 186 -0.49 16.58 -15.39
N SER A 187 0.77 17.02 -15.46
CA SER A 187 1.23 17.99 -16.46
C SER A 187 1.49 17.36 -17.84
N ALA A 188 1.97 16.11 -17.91
CA ALA A 188 2.12 15.38 -19.16
C ALA A 188 0.76 15.05 -19.83
N ILE A 189 -0.28 14.77 -19.03
CA ILE A 189 -1.65 14.56 -19.54
C ILE A 189 -2.22 15.87 -20.11
N ASN A 190 -1.99 17.01 -19.45
CA ASN A 190 -2.41 18.32 -19.96
C ASN A 190 -1.63 18.76 -21.21
N ALA A 191 -0.37 18.33 -21.36
CA ALA A 191 0.46 18.63 -22.53
C ALA A 191 0.17 17.73 -23.75
N SER A 192 -0.42 16.54 -23.54
CA SER A 192 -0.82 15.64 -24.62
C SER A 192 -2.23 15.92 -25.17
N CYS A 193 -2.92 16.93 -24.63
CA CYS A 193 -4.24 17.40 -25.07
C CYS A 193 -4.21 18.84 -25.62
N MET A 194 -3.03 19.38 -25.98
CA MET A 194 -2.87 20.62 -26.74
C MET A 194 -2.34 20.33 -28.14
#